data_AF-W9X0F4-F1
#
_entry.id   AF-W9X0F4-F1
#
_cell.length_a   1.000
_cell.length_b   1.000
_cell.length_c   1.000
_cell.angle_alpha   90.00
_cell.angle_beta   90.00
_cell.angle_gamma   90.00
#
_symmetry.space_group_name_H-M   'P 1'
#
loop_
_entity.id
_entity.type
_entity.pdbx_description
1 polymer ?
#
loop_
_entity_poly.entity_id
_entity_poly.type
_entity_poly.pdbx_seq_one_letter_code
_entity_poly.pdbx_strand_id
1 'polypeptide(L)'
;MSFAGIVESVGPDVADFKPGDRVATIRDGPKAADPRFGAYQQYALASQTSTSKLADGVALESGATSILNLAAVAAALSAGGLATSYATAAGYKVTTTSSPKNKDFVQSLGPSIVVDHSQPSEHVLSNIRSHGPYEAIFDAIGLPPVTDLLAEYLHSIGGGTFAPYSLALDKPEHQKFRAWFYTELVPRGLQTGIIVPTRPQWIDGGLGQAQKALDLMMEGKVSGRKLTSNVPDAVAHVQENAGQS
;
A
#
# COMPACT_ATOMS: atom_id res chain seq x y z
N MET A 1 -4.10 7.25 2.32
CA MET A 1 -4.63 6.84 3.64
C MET A 1 -5.63 5.72 3.43
N SER A 2 -5.76 4.78 4.38
CA SER A 2 -6.73 3.68 4.37
C SER A 2 -7.50 3.63 5.68
N PHE A 3 -8.66 2.98 5.64
CA PHE A 3 -9.43 2.59 6.81
C PHE A 3 -10.15 1.27 6.54
N ALA A 4 -10.68 0.66 7.60
CA ALA A 4 -11.56 -0.51 7.52
C ALA A 4 -12.68 -0.36 8.55
N GLY A 5 -13.85 -0.92 8.23
CA GLY A 5 -15.05 -0.74 9.04
C GLY A 5 -16.20 -1.63 8.56
N ILE A 6 -17.39 -1.33 9.09
CA ILE A 6 -18.64 -1.97 8.68
C ILE A 6 -19.41 -0.99 7.79
N VAL A 7 -19.97 -1.49 6.69
CA VAL A 7 -20.83 -0.69 5.82
C VAL A 7 -22.13 -0.37 6.57
N GLU A 8 -22.44 0.91 6.75
CA GLU A 8 -23.70 1.36 7.33
C GLU A 8 -24.77 1.55 6.25
N SER A 9 -24.41 2.19 5.14
CA SER A 9 -25.30 2.38 3.99
C SER A 9 -24.56 2.40 2.67
N VAL A 10 -25.30 2.25 1.57
CA VAL A 10 -24.78 2.27 0.20
C VAL A 10 -25.57 3.23 -0.67
N GLY A 11 -24.91 3.82 -1.66
CA GLY A 11 -25.56 4.63 -2.69
C GLY A 11 -26.52 3.80 -3.56
N PRO A 12 -27.48 4.44 -4.26
CA PRO A 12 -28.51 3.75 -5.04
C PRO A 12 -27.93 2.86 -6.16
N ASP A 13 -26.77 3.24 -6.71
CA ASP A 13 -26.13 2.55 -7.83
C ASP A 13 -25.00 1.60 -7.40
N VAL A 14 -24.88 1.32 -6.10
CA VAL A 14 -23.89 0.38 -5.56
C VAL A 14 -24.50 -1.02 -5.48
N ALA A 15 -24.05 -1.92 -6.35
CA ALA A 15 -24.55 -3.30 -6.41
C ALA A 15 -23.73 -4.28 -5.57
N ASP A 16 -22.42 -4.03 -5.44
CA ASP A 16 -21.48 -5.01 -4.88
C ASP A 16 -21.41 -4.99 -3.36
N PHE A 17 -22.01 -4.02 -2.68
CA PHE A 17 -21.94 -3.85 -1.23
C PHE A 17 -23.32 -3.68 -0.61
N LYS A 18 -23.45 -4.03 0.67
CA LYS A 18 -24.68 -3.82 1.45
C LYS A 18 -24.37 -3.46 2.91
N PRO A 19 -25.33 -2.87 3.66
CA PRO A 19 -25.21 -2.70 5.10
C PRO A 19 -24.79 -3.98 5.82
N GLY A 20 -23.86 -3.86 6.76
CA GLY A 20 -23.27 -4.98 7.52
C GLY A 20 -22.04 -5.61 6.88
N ASP A 21 -21.72 -5.33 5.60
CA ASP A 21 -20.49 -5.84 4.99
C ASP A 21 -19.25 -5.30 5.71
N ARG A 22 -18.27 -6.16 5.98
CA ARG A 22 -16.97 -5.78 6.53
C ARG A 22 -16.06 -5.37 5.38
N VAL A 23 -15.49 -4.18 5.43
CA VAL A 23 -14.72 -3.64 4.30
C VAL A 23 -13.42 -2.98 4.73
N ALA A 24 -12.46 -2.96 3.82
CA ALA A 24 -11.32 -2.06 3.85
C ALA A 24 -11.32 -1.21 2.59
N THR A 25 -10.82 0.02 2.67
CA THR A 25 -10.80 0.94 1.53
C THR A 25 -9.59 1.87 1.56
N ILE A 26 -9.29 2.46 0.41
CA ILE A 26 -8.36 3.57 0.25
C ILE A 26 -9.10 4.79 -0.27
N ARG A 27 -8.62 5.97 0.11
CA ARG A 27 -9.04 7.20 -0.57
C ARG A 27 -8.47 7.20 -2.00
N ASP A 28 -9.36 7.22 -2.98
CA ASP A 28 -9.04 7.33 -4.40
C ASP A 28 -8.37 8.68 -4.75
N GLY A 29 -7.44 8.66 -5.71
CA GLY A 29 -6.74 9.85 -6.19
C GLY A 29 -7.67 10.99 -6.63
N PRO A 30 -8.67 10.71 -7.49
CA PRO A 30 -9.66 11.71 -7.91
C PRO A 30 -10.48 12.32 -6.75
N LYS A 31 -10.57 11.64 -5.60
CA LYS A 31 -11.29 12.09 -4.39
C LYS A 31 -10.34 12.62 -3.32
N ALA A 32 -9.05 12.82 -3.63
CA ALA A 32 -8.03 13.23 -2.66
C ALA A 32 -8.39 14.53 -1.92
N ALA A 33 -8.98 15.48 -2.64
CA ALA A 33 -9.39 16.79 -2.14
C ALA A 33 -10.75 16.80 -1.42
N ASP A 34 -11.54 15.72 -1.50
CA ASP A 34 -12.85 15.64 -0.83
C ASP A 34 -12.68 15.09 0.60
N PRO A 35 -12.90 15.92 1.64
CA PRO A 35 -12.68 15.51 3.02
C PRO A 35 -13.64 14.42 3.47
N ARG A 36 -14.77 14.22 2.78
CA ARG A 36 -15.75 13.16 3.11
C ARG A 36 -15.19 11.76 2.88
N PHE A 37 -14.18 11.61 2.03
CA PHE A 37 -13.40 10.38 1.85
C PHE A 37 -12.19 10.32 2.83
N GLY A 38 -12.23 11.14 3.87
CA GLY A 38 -11.45 11.13 5.12
C GLY A 38 -11.30 9.76 5.77
N ALA A 39 -10.08 9.35 6.14
CA ALA A 39 -9.90 8.19 7.02
C ALA A 39 -9.94 8.56 8.52
N TYR A 40 -9.73 9.84 8.86
CA TYR A 40 -9.67 10.33 10.25
C TYR A 40 -11.01 10.89 10.71
N GLN A 41 -12.06 10.08 10.59
CA GLN A 41 -13.42 10.43 11.00
C GLN A 41 -14.19 9.16 11.32
N GLN A 42 -15.28 9.28 12.09
CA GLN A 42 -16.12 8.14 12.46
C GLN A 42 -16.97 7.65 11.28
N TYR A 43 -17.43 8.56 10.42
CA TYR A 43 -18.25 8.24 9.25
C TYR A 43 -17.50 8.67 8.00
N ALA A 44 -17.10 7.72 7.16
CA ALA A 44 -16.31 8.00 5.97
C ALA A 44 -16.98 7.46 4.71
N LEU A 45 -16.92 8.25 3.63
CA LEU A 45 -17.28 7.77 2.30
C LEU A 45 -16.17 6.87 1.76
N ALA A 46 -16.58 5.79 1.10
CA ALA A 46 -15.73 4.84 0.41
C ALA A 46 -16.18 4.71 -1.05
N SER A 47 -15.25 4.63 -1.99
CA SER A 47 -15.57 4.38 -3.40
C SER A 47 -15.70 2.87 -3.64
N GLN A 48 -16.74 2.43 -4.34
CA GLN A 48 -16.90 1.01 -4.66
C GLN A 48 -15.70 0.43 -5.43
N THR A 49 -15.02 1.23 -6.26
CA THR A 49 -13.90 0.80 -7.11
C THR A 49 -12.55 0.76 -6.40
N SER A 50 -12.52 1.06 -5.09
CA SER A 50 -11.31 1.02 -4.26
C SER A 50 -11.55 0.36 -2.90
N THR A 51 -12.68 -0.33 -2.78
CA THR A 51 -13.14 -0.97 -1.54
C THR A 51 -13.14 -2.48 -1.73
N SER A 52 -12.67 -3.20 -0.72
CA SER A 52 -12.62 -4.67 -0.70
C SER A 52 -13.42 -5.21 0.47
N LYS A 53 -14.17 -6.28 0.24
CA LYS A 53 -14.82 -7.05 1.31
C LYS A 53 -13.78 -7.84 2.12
N LEU A 54 -14.06 -7.99 3.40
CA LEU A 54 -13.29 -8.80 4.33
C LEU A 54 -14.15 -9.97 4.81
N ALA A 55 -13.62 -11.20 4.72
CA ALA A 55 -14.30 -12.39 5.24
C ALA A 55 -14.44 -12.33 6.78
N ASP A 56 -15.42 -13.03 7.36
CA ASP A 56 -15.77 -12.95 8.79
C ASP A 56 -14.63 -13.26 9.78
N GLY A 57 -13.59 -13.98 9.34
CA GLY A 57 -12.38 -14.25 10.14
C GLY A 57 -11.21 -13.27 9.95
N VAL A 58 -11.26 -12.37 8.97
CA VAL A 58 -10.17 -11.41 8.71
C VAL A 58 -10.36 -10.19 9.60
N ALA A 59 -9.38 -9.83 10.43
CA ALA A 59 -9.47 -8.65 11.27
C ALA A 59 -9.58 -7.35 10.44
N LEU A 60 -10.38 -6.37 10.88
CA LEU A 60 -10.50 -5.07 10.21
C LEU A 60 -9.13 -4.37 10.13
N GLU A 61 -8.33 -4.47 11.19
CA GLU A 61 -6.96 -3.99 11.24
C GLU A 61 -6.10 -4.57 10.11
N SER A 62 -6.20 -5.88 9.85
CA SER A 62 -5.49 -6.52 8.74
C SER A 62 -5.89 -5.92 7.41
N GLY A 63 -7.18 -5.63 7.21
CA GLY A 63 -7.67 -4.89 6.05
C GLY A 63 -7.09 -3.48 5.96
N ALA A 64 -7.20 -2.68 7.02
CA ALA A 64 -6.76 -1.27 7.04
C ALA A 64 -5.25 -1.10 6.84
N THR A 65 -4.44 -1.97 7.45
CA THR A 65 -2.98 -1.95 7.36
C THR A 65 -2.47 -2.48 6.03
N SER A 66 -3.26 -3.32 5.35
CA SER A 66 -2.87 -3.94 4.09
C SER A 66 -3.43 -3.22 2.88
N ILE A 67 -4.69 -2.79 2.85
CA ILE A 67 -5.34 -2.36 1.59
C ILE A 67 -4.65 -1.17 0.91
N LEU A 68 -4.17 -0.19 1.68
CA LEU A 68 -3.36 0.89 1.10
C LEU A 68 -2.03 0.35 0.59
N ASN A 69 -1.37 -0.51 1.35
CA ASN A 69 -0.11 -1.13 0.94
C ASN A 69 -0.32 -2.10 -0.24
N LEU A 70 -1.53 -2.65 -0.41
CA LEU A 70 -1.88 -3.62 -1.43
C LEU A 70 -2.30 -2.93 -2.73
N ALA A 71 -3.09 -1.87 -2.63
CA ALA A 71 -3.28 -0.93 -3.72
C ALA A 71 -1.95 -0.28 -4.05
N ALA A 72 -1.07 -0.16 -3.05
CA ALA A 72 0.33 0.18 -3.18
C ALA A 72 1.24 -0.96 -3.69
N VAL A 73 0.71 -2.18 -3.80
CA VAL A 73 1.36 -3.36 -4.39
C VAL A 73 0.86 -3.65 -5.81
N ALA A 74 -0.38 -3.31 -6.11
CA ALA A 74 -1.04 -3.66 -7.34
C ALA A 74 -0.73 -2.65 -8.45
N ALA A 75 -0.62 -1.35 -8.14
CA ALA A 75 0.02 -0.39 -9.06
C ALA A 75 1.54 -0.60 -9.19
N ALA A 76 2.15 -1.42 -8.33
CA ALA A 76 3.60 -1.70 -8.14
C ALA A 76 3.97 -1.86 -6.64
N LEU A 77 3.87 -3.07 -6.14
CA LEU A 77 4.68 -3.67 -5.09
C LEU A 77 5.17 -2.72 -3.94
N SER A 78 4.40 -2.31 -2.90
CA SER A 78 4.93 -1.60 -1.68
C SER A 78 4.12 -1.71 -0.37
N ALA A 79 4.55 -2.34 0.72
CA ALA A 79 5.82 -2.15 1.41
C ALA A 79 6.95 -2.93 0.75
N GLY A 80 8.21 -2.47 0.84
CA GLY A 80 9.35 -3.20 0.25
C GLY A 80 9.34 -4.71 0.57
N GLY A 81 8.78 -5.11 1.71
CA GLY A 81 8.49 -6.51 2.00
C GLY A 81 7.34 -7.15 1.19
N LEU A 82 6.16 -6.54 1.15
CA LEU A 82 5.01 -7.05 0.40
C LEU A 82 5.28 -7.06 -1.11
N ALA A 83 5.90 -5.99 -1.59
CA ALA A 83 6.48 -5.86 -2.91
C ALA A 83 7.28 -7.09 -3.32
N THR A 84 8.23 -7.42 -2.46
CA THR A 84 9.13 -8.53 -2.65
C THR A 84 8.36 -9.83 -2.67
N SER A 85 7.43 -10.01 -1.74
CA SER A 85 6.62 -11.22 -1.65
C SER A 85 5.77 -11.45 -2.90
N TYR A 86 5.09 -10.43 -3.42
CA TYR A 86 4.21 -10.62 -4.59
C TYR A 86 4.96 -10.76 -5.90
N ALA A 87 6.02 -9.97 -6.12
CA ALA A 87 6.84 -10.15 -7.31
C ALA A 87 7.48 -11.54 -7.32
N THR A 88 7.96 -12.01 -6.16
CA THR A 88 8.47 -13.37 -6.02
C THR A 88 7.38 -14.40 -6.29
N ALA A 89 6.19 -14.25 -5.69
CA ALA A 89 5.06 -15.16 -5.91
C ALA A 89 4.57 -15.18 -7.36
N ALA A 90 4.74 -14.07 -8.10
CA ALA A 90 4.45 -13.96 -9.52
C ALA A 90 5.58 -14.51 -10.42
N GLY A 91 6.67 -15.03 -9.84
CA GLY A 91 7.76 -15.67 -10.57
C GLY A 91 8.89 -14.73 -11.02
N TYR A 92 8.89 -13.47 -10.58
CA TYR A 92 9.97 -12.53 -10.89
C TYR A 92 11.21 -12.79 -10.03
N LYS A 93 12.39 -12.56 -10.59
CA LYS A 93 13.64 -12.48 -9.84
C LYS A 93 13.74 -11.10 -9.18
N VAL A 94 13.61 -11.05 -7.86
CA VAL A 94 13.54 -9.79 -7.12
C VAL A 94 14.87 -9.46 -6.44
N THR A 95 15.41 -8.26 -6.72
CA THR A 95 16.41 -7.58 -5.88
C THR A 95 15.70 -6.51 -5.06
N THR A 96 15.87 -6.51 -3.75
CA THR A 96 15.27 -5.53 -2.84
C THR A 96 16.33 -4.89 -1.94
N THR A 97 16.02 -3.75 -1.33
CA THR A 97 16.91 -3.10 -0.36
C THR A 97 16.30 -3.12 1.05
N SER A 98 17.12 -3.32 2.07
CA SER A 98 16.67 -3.32 3.47
C SER A 98 17.79 -2.95 4.43
N SER A 99 17.44 -2.29 5.54
CA SER A 99 18.36 -2.09 6.66
C SER A 99 18.76 -3.43 7.30
N PRO A 100 19.95 -3.56 7.91
CA PRO A 100 20.43 -4.82 8.50
C PRO A 100 19.47 -5.41 9.53
N LYS A 101 18.88 -4.57 10.38
CA LYS A 101 17.91 -4.97 11.42
C LYS A 101 16.63 -5.64 10.89
N ASN A 102 16.29 -5.43 9.62
CA ASN A 102 15.11 -5.99 8.97
C ASN A 102 15.45 -7.07 7.93
N LYS A 103 16.74 -7.41 7.76
CA LYS A 103 17.22 -8.30 6.70
C LYS A 103 16.53 -9.66 6.74
N ASP A 104 16.44 -10.29 7.90
CA ASP A 104 15.85 -11.63 8.02
C ASP A 104 14.36 -11.65 7.66
N PHE A 105 13.63 -10.63 8.10
CA PHE A 105 12.22 -10.46 7.73
C PHE A 105 12.06 -10.22 6.22
N VAL A 106 12.90 -9.39 5.61
CA VAL A 106 12.81 -9.13 4.17
C VAL A 106 13.22 -10.35 3.36
N GLN A 107 14.22 -11.11 3.82
CA GLN A 107 14.65 -12.36 3.21
C GLN A 107 13.56 -13.44 3.27
N SER A 108 12.75 -13.49 4.35
CA SER A 108 11.65 -14.44 4.46
C SER A 108 10.51 -14.17 3.45
N LEU A 109 10.54 -13.04 2.76
CA LEU A 109 9.55 -12.66 1.73
C LEU A 109 9.96 -13.14 0.33
N GLY A 110 11.08 -13.85 0.23
CA GLY A 110 11.53 -14.52 -0.99
C GLY A 110 12.32 -13.71 -2.03
N PRO A 111 12.96 -12.56 -1.73
CA PRO A 111 13.82 -11.93 -2.73
C PRO A 111 14.98 -12.85 -3.09
N SER A 112 15.45 -12.75 -4.32
CA SER A 112 16.71 -13.37 -4.73
C SER A 112 17.90 -12.69 -4.06
N ILE A 113 17.82 -11.37 -3.84
CA ILE A 113 18.92 -10.54 -3.34
C ILE A 113 18.38 -9.46 -2.41
N VAL A 114 19.03 -9.27 -1.27
CA VAL A 114 18.79 -8.15 -0.34
C VAL A 114 20.05 -7.30 -0.23
N VAL A 115 19.98 -6.06 -0.71
CA VAL A 115 21.06 -5.07 -0.62
C VAL A 115 20.87 -4.22 0.64
N ASP A 116 21.95 -3.98 1.38
CA ASP A 116 21.93 -3.11 2.55
C ASP A 116 21.95 -1.64 2.14
N HIS A 117 20.82 -0.94 2.25
CA HIS A 117 20.74 0.48 1.91
C HIS A 117 21.35 1.42 2.96
N SER A 118 21.85 0.91 4.09
CA SER A 118 22.56 1.72 5.09
C SER A 118 24.03 1.96 4.75
N GLN A 119 24.53 1.27 3.72
CA GLN A 119 25.86 1.50 3.16
C GLN A 119 25.93 2.83 2.39
N PRO A 120 27.14 3.36 2.14
CA PRO A 120 27.31 4.51 1.25
C PRO A 120 26.72 4.25 -0.14
N SER A 121 26.20 5.30 -0.79
CA SER A 121 25.42 5.18 -2.03
C SER A 121 26.20 4.51 -3.16
N GLU A 122 27.51 4.72 -3.23
CA GLU A 122 28.40 4.08 -4.20
C GLU A 122 28.44 2.55 -4.05
N HIS A 123 28.41 2.05 -2.81
CA HIS A 123 28.36 0.62 -2.53
C HIS A 123 27.00 0.03 -2.88
N VAL A 124 25.92 0.74 -2.54
CA VAL A 124 24.54 0.35 -2.88
C VAL A 124 24.39 0.28 -4.41
N LEU A 125 24.84 1.30 -5.13
CA LEU A 125 24.81 1.37 -6.59
C LEU A 125 25.63 0.26 -7.25
N SER A 126 26.84 0.00 -6.75
CA SER A 126 27.69 -1.08 -7.26
C SER A 126 26.98 -2.43 -7.16
N ASN A 127 26.34 -2.71 -6.02
CA ASN A 127 25.60 -3.95 -5.79
C ASN A 127 24.32 -4.05 -6.63
N ILE A 128 23.57 -2.95 -6.77
CA ILE A 128 22.40 -2.90 -7.64
C ILE A 128 22.82 -3.13 -9.10
N ARG A 129 23.93 -2.54 -9.55
CA ARG A 129 24.47 -2.71 -10.92
C ARG A 129 24.92 -4.15 -11.19
N SER A 130 25.57 -4.81 -10.23
CA SER A 130 26.06 -6.19 -10.42
C SER A 130 24.95 -7.24 -10.61
N HIS A 131 23.70 -6.88 -10.31
CA HIS A 131 22.54 -7.78 -10.39
C HIS A 131 21.47 -7.32 -11.39
N GLY A 132 21.68 -6.17 -12.04
CA GLY A 132 20.86 -5.71 -13.16
C GLY A 132 21.34 -6.26 -14.52
N PRO A 133 20.83 -5.73 -15.64
CA PRO A 133 19.82 -4.68 -15.73
C PRO A 133 18.44 -5.15 -15.24
N TYR A 134 17.62 -4.22 -14.74
CA TYR A 134 16.25 -4.52 -14.29
C TYR A 134 15.24 -4.10 -15.35
N GLU A 135 14.22 -4.93 -15.56
CA GLU A 135 13.08 -4.61 -16.44
C GLU A 135 12.16 -3.55 -15.84
N ALA A 136 12.11 -3.48 -14.51
CA ALA A 136 11.33 -2.51 -13.77
C ALA A 136 12.04 -2.15 -12.47
N ILE A 137 11.91 -0.88 -12.06
CA ILE A 137 12.41 -0.37 -10.79
C ILE A 137 11.23 0.14 -10.00
N PHE A 138 11.23 -0.19 -8.71
CA PHE A 138 10.17 0.22 -7.80
C PHE A 138 10.74 1.02 -6.62
N ASP A 139 10.33 2.29 -6.48
CA ASP A 139 10.70 3.15 -5.35
C ASP A 139 9.58 3.19 -4.30
N ALA A 140 9.82 2.50 -3.17
CA ALA A 140 8.91 2.43 -2.04
C ALA A 140 9.05 3.62 -1.06
N ILE A 141 10.07 4.45 -1.24
CA ILE A 141 10.53 5.44 -0.25
C ILE A 141 10.27 6.86 -0.75
N GLY A 142 10.55 7.14 -2.02
CA GLY A 142 10.26 8.43 -2.67
C GLY A 142 10.96 9.63 -2.02
N LEU A 143 12.04 9.39 -1.27
CA LEU A 143 12.87 10.44 -0.69
C LEU A 143 13.93 10.90 -1.70
N PRO A 144 14.31 12.19 -1.73
CA PRO A 144 15.27 12.71 -2.71
C PRO A 144 16.55 11.87 -2.87
N PRO A 145 17.24 11.44 -1.79
CA PRO A 145 18.46 10.64 -1.94
C PRO A 145 18.24 9.28 -2.62
N VAL A 146 17.05 8.69 -2.47
CA VAL A 146 16.70 7.42 -3.14
C VAL A 146 16.39 7.68 -4.60
N THR A 147 15.59 8.71 -4.88
CA THR A 147 15.26 9.14 -6.24
C THR A 147 16.53 9.47 -7.05
N ASP A 148 17.48 10.18 -6.45
CA ASP A 148 18.77 10.53 -7.09
C ASP A 148 19.59 9.27 -7.41
N LEU A 149 19.65 8.32 -6.47
CA LEU A 149 20.32 7.03 -6.68
C LEU A 149 19.69 6.24 -7.83
N LEU A 150 18.36 6.20 -7.91
CA LEU A 150 17.66 5.52 -9.00
C LEU A 150 17.86 6.24 -10.34
N ALA A 151 17.87 7.58 -10.34
CA ALA A 151 18.17 8.36 -11.53
C ALA A 151 19.60 8.10 -12.03
N GLU A 152 20.59 8.02 -11.13
CA GLU A 152 21.97 7.67 -11.47
C GLU A 152 22.07 6.26 -12.04
N TYR A 153 21.37 5.29 -11.44
CA TYR A 153 21.31 3.94 -11.98
C TYR A 153 20.71 3.91 -13.40
N LEU A 154 19.54 4.53 -13.58
CA LEU A 154 18.87 4.61 -14.88
C LEU A 154 19.74 5.29 -15.93
N HIS A 155 20.41 6.38 -15.57
CA HIS A 155 21.36 7.06 -16.44
C HIS A 155 22.51 6.13 -16.87
N SER A 156 23.05 5.33 -15.94
CA SER A 156 24.15 4.39 -16.19
C SER A 156 23.81 3.26 -17.17
N ILE A 157 22.52 2.96 -17.38
CA ILE A 157 22.04 1.95 -18.35
C ILE A 157 21.44 2.56 -19.62
N GLY A 158 21.57 3.88 -19.82
CA GLY A 158 21.08 4.57 -21.01
C GLY A 158 19.61 5.03 -20.94
N GLY A 159 19.02 5.03 -19.74
CA GLY A 159 17.64 5.46 -19.48
C GLY A 159 16.70 4.31 -19.06
N GLY A 160 15.44 4.66 -18.78
CA GLY A 160 14.39 3.69 -18.43
C GLY A 160 13.11 4.38 -17.95
N THR A 161 12.09 3.60 -17.62
CA THR A 161 10.80 4.12 -17.18
C THR A 161 10.79 4.30 -15.66
N PHE A 162 10.47 5.53 -15.22
CA PHE A 162 10.24 5.89 -13.83
C PHE A 162 8.86 6.56 -13.71
N ALA A 163 7.99 6.07 -12.82
CA ALA A 163 6.66 6.62 -12.61
C ALA A 163 6.32 6.69 -11.12
N PRO A 164 5.92 7.85 -10.57
CA PRO A 164 5.40 7.94 -9.22
C PRO A 164 4.01 7.30 -9.13
N TYR A 165 3.78 6.65 -8.00
CA TYR A 165 3.07 5.39 -7.94
C TYR A 165 1.54 5.44 -7.90
N SER A 166 0.95 6.36 -7.13
CA SER A 166 -0.49 6.29 -6.81
C SER A 166 -1.39 6.58 -8.01
N LEU A 167 -0.87 7.24 -9.04
CA LEU A 167 -1.63 7.62 -10.23
C LEU A 167 -1.62 6.55 -11.33
N ALA A 168 -0.73 5.55 -11.25
CA ALA A 168 -0.64 4.52 -12.29
C ALA A 168 -1.90 3.65 -12.31
N LEU A 169 -2.33 3.12 -11.16
CA LEU A 169 -3.56 2.31 -11.04
C LEU A 169 -4.85 3.04 -11.41
N ASP A 170 -4.83 4.37 -11.32
CA ASP A 170 -5.97 5.23 -11.66
C ASP A 170 -6.11 5.43 -13.18
N LYS A 171 -5.14 4.98 -13.99
CA LYS A 171 -5.22 5.08 -15.44
C LYS A 171 -6.33 4.18 -16.00
N PRO A 172 -7.11 4.65 -16.99
CA PRO A 172 -8.17 3.85 -17.62
C PRO A 172 -7.69 2.50 -18.15
N GLU A 173 -6.47 2.43 -18.69
CA GLU A 173 -5.86 1.21 -19.22
C GLU A 173 -5.66 0.09 -18.18
N HIS A 174 -5.72 0.40 -16.88
CA HIS A 174 -5.56 -0.56 -15.79
C HIS A 174 -6.87 -0.94 -15.08
N GLN A 175 -8.03 -0.46 -15.57
CA GLN A 175 -9.32 -0.65 -14.91
C GLN A 175 -9.65 -2.13 -14.62
N LYS A 176 -9.40 -3.05 -15.55
CA LYS A 176 -9.65 -4.49 -15.36
C LYS A 176 -8.80 -5.09 -14.25
N PHE A 177 -7.51 -4.75 -14.25
CA PHE A 177 -6.58 -5.20 -13.23
C PHE A 177 -6.94 -4.63 -11.86
N ARG A 178 -7.30 -3.34 -11.82
CA ARG A 178 -7.76 -2.67 -10.61
C ARG A 178 -9.02 -3.32 -10.03
N ALA A 179 -10.00 -3.64 -10.88
CA ALA A 179 -11.21 -4.33 -10.45
C ALA A 179 -10.87 -5.69 -9.83
N TRP A 180 -10.14 -6.55 -10.56
CA TRP A 180 -9.66 -7.84 -10.05
C TRP A 180 -8.88 -7.70 -8.73
N PHE A 181 -8.03 -6.68 -8.63
CA PHE A 181 -7.24 -6.43 -7.45
C PHE A 181 -8.12 -6.21 -6.21
N TYR A 182 -9.10 -5.29 -6.27
CA TYR A 182 -9.96 -4.97 -5.13
C TYR A 182 -11.02 -6.05 -4.86
N THR A 183 -11.53 -6.72 -5.88
CA THR A 183 -12.63 -7.70 -5.71
C THR A 183 -12.15 -9.12 -5.47
N GLU A 184 -10.95 -9.49 -5.94
CA GLU A 184 -10.44 -10.86 -5.86
C GLU A 184 -9.17 -10.96 -5.02
N LEU A 185 -8.12 -10.21 -5.37
CA LEU A 185 -6.81 -10.38 -4.76
C LEU A 185 -6.82 -9.99 -3.28
N VAL A 186 -7.30 -8.79 -2.94
CA VAL A 186 -7.32 -8.33 -1.54
C VAL A 186 -8.15 -9.24 -0.65
N PRO A 187 -9.43 -9.58 -0.98
CA PRO A 187 -10.25 -10.41 -0.12
C PRO A 187 -9.68 -11.83 0.05
N ARG A 188 -9.36 -12.52 -1.06
CA ARG A 188 -8.85 -13.89 -0.99
C ARG A 188 -7.46 -13.95 -0.39
N GLY A 189 -6.62 -12.99 -0.73
CA GLY A 189 -5.25 -12.96 -0.27
C GLY A 189 -5.16 -12.79 1.25
N LEU A 190 -5.98 -11.90 1.83
CA LEU A 190 -6.06 -11.74 3.29
C LEU A 190 -6.66 -12.97 3.96
N GLN A 191 -7.67 -13.60 3.34
CA GLN A 191 -8.31 -14.78 3.88
C GLN A 191 -7.39 -16.02 3.88
N THR A 192 -6.59 -16.18 2.83
CA THR A 192 -5.72 -17.35 2.63
C THR A 192 -4.33 -17.17 3.22
N GLY A 193 -3.98 -15.96 3.66
CA GLY A 193 -2.64 -15.62 4.16
C GLY A 193 -1.60 -15.40 3.07
N ILE A 194 -1.97 -15.46 1.78
CA ILE A 194 -1.11 -15.00 0.67
C ILE A 194 -0.72 -13.53 0.89
N ILE A 195 -1.64 -12.76 1.48
CA ILE A 195 -1.37 -11.40 1.93
C ILE A 195 -1.09 -11.43 3.41
N VAL A 196 0.14 -11.09 3.77
CA VAL A 196 0.57 -10.92 5.16
C VAL A 196 0.41 -9.44 5.56
N PRO A 197 -0.44 -9.12 6.54
CA PRO A 197 -0.62 -7.73 6.95
C PRO A 197 0.66 -7.10 7.48
N THR A 198 0.83 -5.80 7.23
CA THR A 198 1.95 -5.06 7.83
C THR A 198 1.71 -4.89 9.32
N ARG A 199 2.70 -5.24 10.14
CA ARG A 199 2.59 -5.19 11.60
C ARG A 199 2.14 -3.81 12.09
N PRO A 200 1.06 -3.70 12.88
CA PRO A 200 0.60 -2.43 13.40
C PRO A 200 1.57 -1.89 14.47
N GLN A 201 1.60 -0.57 14.57
CA GLN A 201 2.05 0.15 15.75
C GLN A 201 0.85 0.96 16.22
N TRP A 202 0.24 0.50 17.31
CA TRP A 202 -0.97 1.08 17.85
C TRP A 202 -0.70 2.44 18.48
N ILE A 203 -1.59 3.39 18.20
CA ILE A 203 -1.66 4.69 18.86
C ILE A 203 -2.98 4.75 19.63
N ASP A 204 -2.86 4.66 20.95
CA ASP A 204 -3.98 4.78 21.89
C ASP A 204 -4.52 6.21 21.88
N GLY A 205 -5.85 6.38 22.02
CA GLY A 205 -6.49 7.71 22.07
C GLY A 205 -7.23 8.14 20.80
N GLY A 206 -7.33 7.25 19.80
CA GLY A 206 -8.17 7.44 18.62
C GLY A 206 -7.80 8.68 17.79
N LEU A 207 -8.81 9.33 17.22
CA LEU A 207 -8.65 10.52 16.36
C LEU A 207 -7.91 11.68 17.04
N GLY A 208 -8.03 11.80 18.38
CA GLY A 208 -7.34 12.83 19.15
C GLY A 208 -5.81 12.72 19.11
N GLN A 209 -5.25 11.62 18.61
CA GLN A 209 -3.81 11.41 18.47
C GLN A 209 -3.33 11.40 17.01
N ALA A 210 -4.17 11.83 16.05
CA ALA A 210 -3.78 11.87 14.64
C ALA A 210 -2.53 12.72 14.39
N GLN A 211 -2.40 13.88 15.06
CA GLN A 211 -1.20 14.72 14.93
C GLN A 211 0.06 14.01 15.44
N LYS A 212 -0.01 13.39 16.63
CA LYS A 212 1.09 12.59 17.19
C LYS A 212 1.52 11.46 16.24
N ALA A 213 0.56 10.83 15.55
CA ALA A 213 0.85 9.82 14.54
C ALA A 213 1.68 10.41 13.38
N LEU A 214 1.26 11.57 12.87
CA LEU A 214 1.97 12.26 11.79
C LEU A 214 3.37 12.68 12.26
N ASP A 215 3.51 13.22 13.47
CA ASP A 215 4.80 13.65 14.02
C ASP A 215 5.77 12.47 14.11
N LEU A 216 5.34 11.32 14.65
CA LEU A 216 6.17 10.09 14.70
C LEU A 216 6.65 9.65 13.31
N MET A 217 5.80 9.78 12.29
CA MET A 217 6.16 9.45 10.91
C MET A 217 7.18 10.45 10.35
N MET A 218 6.93 11.74 10.53
CA MET A 218 7.78 12.83 10.02
C MET A 218 9.15 12.86 10.69
N GLU A 219 9.22 12.49 11.96
CA GLU A 219 10.46 12.37 12.74
C GLU A 219 11.22 11.05 12.46
N GLY A 220 10.74 10.20 11.55
CA GLY A 220 11.39 8.94 11.20
C GLY A 220 11.37 7.88 12.32
N LYS A 221 10.48 8.02 13.31
CA LYS A 221 10.36 7.11 14.47
C LYS A 221 9.57 5.84 14.18
N VAL A 222 9.15 5.62 12.93
CA VAL A 222 8.40 4.46 12.48
C VAL A 222 9.24 3.65 11.52
N SER A 223 9.47 2.37 11.82
CA SER A 223 10.30 1.49 10.98
C SER A 223 9.75 0.08 10.97
N GLY A 224 9.41 -0.44 9.77
CA GLY A 224 8.88 -1.81 9.61
C GLY A 224 7.52 -2.05 10.29
N ARG A 225 6.77 -0.97 10.56
CA ARG A 225 5.46 -0.97 11.23
C ARG A 225 4.51 0.02 10.54
N LYS A 226 3.21 -0.18 10.67
CA LYS A 226 2.17 0.74 10.21
C LYS A 226 1.51 1.42 11.41
N LEU A 227 1.60 2.75 11.52
CA LEU A 227 0.84 3.47 12.54
C LEU A 227 -0.66 3.24 12.34
N THR A 228 -1.31 2.76 13.40
CA THR A 228 -2.71 2.34 13.37
C THR A 228 -3.40 2.89 14.61
N SER A 229 -4.61 3.41 14.45
CA SER A 229 -5.43 3.86 15.58
C SER A 229 -6.81 3.24 15.45
N ASN A 230 -7.39 2.87 16.60
CA ASN A 230 -8.77 2.43 16.66
C ASN A 230 -9.67 3.65 16.82
N VAL A 231 -10.66 3.77 15.95
CA VAL A 231 -11.71 4.79 16.04
C VAL A 231 -12.98 4.06 16.45
N PRO A 232 -13.39 4.14 17.73
CA PRO A 232 -14.60 3.49 18.20
C PRO A 232 -15.81 3.93 17.36
N ASP A 233 -16.68 2.96 17.06
CA ASP A 233 -17.93 3.15 16.31
C ASP A 233 -17.74 3.70 14.89
N ALA A 234 -16.55 3.52 14.30
CA ALA A 234 -16.31 3.94 12.92
C ALA A 234 -17.03 3.04 11.91
N VAL A 235 -17.76 3.66 10.98
CA VAL A 235 -18.54 3.01 9.93
C VAL A 235 -18.25 3.62 8.55
N ALA A 236 -18.50 2.83 7.51
CA ALA A 236 -18.26 3.21 6.12
C ALA A 236 -19.58 3.39 5.36
N HIS A 237 -19.65 4.41 4.52
CA HIS A 237 -20.72 4.57 3.52
C HIS A 237 -20.14 4.37 2.13
N VAL A 238 -20.58 3.34 1.41
CA VAL A 238 -20.04 3.06 0.08
C VAL A 238 -20.85 3.82 -0.96
N GLN A 239 -20.17 4.61 -1.78
CA GLN A 239 -20.75 5.37 -2.89
C GLN A 239 -20.08 4.99 -4.21
N GLU A 240 -20.77 5.25 -5.31
CA GLU A 240 -20.16 5.17 -6.62
C GLU A 240 -19.03 6.21 -6.76
N ASN A 241 -18.05 5.91 -7.61
CA ASN A 241 -17.17 6.93 -8.13
C ASN A 241 -18.02 7.85 -9.03
N ALA A 242 -18.66 8.87 -8.44
CA ALA A 242 -19.25 9.95 -9.24
C ALA A 242 -18.13 10.46 -10.14
N GLY A 243 -18.22 10.14 -11.43
CA GLY A 243 -17.29 10.61 -12.43
C GLY A 243 -17.12 12.11 -12.26
N GLN A 244 -15.89 12.58 -12.39
CA GLN A 244 -15.66 14.00 -12.60
C GLN A 244 -16.45 14.37 -13.88
N SER A 245 -17.63 14.94 -13.69
CA SER A 245 -18.23 15.84 -14.68
C SER A 245 -17.51 17.17 -14.60
#